data_AF-A0A6H0ELK5-F1
#
_entry.id   AF-A0A6H0ELK5-F1
#
_cell.length_a   1.000
_cell.length_b   1.000
_cell.length_c   1.000
_cell.angle_alpha   90.00
_cell.angle_beta   90.00
_cell.angle_gamma   90.00
#
_symmetry.space_group_name_H-M   'P 1'
#
loop_
_entity.id
_entity.type
_entity.pdbx_description
1 polymer ?
#
loop_
_entity_poly.entity_id
_entity_poly.type
_entity_poly.pdbx_seq_one_letter_code
_entity_poly.pdbx_strand_id
1 'polypeptide(L)'
;MVKNSFILVISQEKKEENPGSVEFQVFNFTNKIRRLTSHLELHRKDYLSQRGLRKILGKRQRLLSYLSKINVIRYKKLINQLDIRESQTR
;
A
#
# COMPACT_ATOMS: atom_id res chain seq x y z
N MET A 1 21.08 7.76 1.11
CA MET A 1 20.49 7.69 2.47
C MET A 1 18.98 7.95 2.38
N VAL A 2 18.19 6.96 1.96
CA VAL A 2 16.73 7.10 1.90
C VAL A 2 16.19 6.72 3.27
N LYS A 3 15.78 7.74 4.03
CA LYS A 3 15.34 7.65 5.41
C LYS A 3 14.35 6.50 5.61
N ASN A 4 14.61 5.68 6.63
CA ASN A 4 13.72 4.71 7.26
C ASN A 4 12.46 5.36 7.91
N SER A 5 12.00 6.51 7.40
CA SER A 5 10.99 7.37 8.03
C SER A 5 9.56 6.81 8.01
N PHE A 6 9.31 5.66 7.39
CA PHE A 6 7.97 5.09 7.31
C PHE A 6 7.73 3.89 8.24
N ILE A 7 8.76 3.40 8.95
CA ILE A 7 8.62 2.34 9.96
C ILE A 7 7.84 2.84 11.20
N LEU A 8 7.74 4.15 11.41
CA LEU A 8 7.33 4.75 12.68
C LEU A 8 5.81 4.85 12.94
N VAL A 9 4.95 4.68 11.93
CA VAL A 9 3.55 5.18 12.02
C VAL A 9 2.50 4.10 12.32
N ILE A 10 2.89 2.81 12.35
CA ILE A 10 2.14 1.79 13.10
C ILE A 10 2.72 1.75 14.52
N SER A 11 2.53 2.83 15.25
CA SER A 11 3.14 3.03 16.56
C SER A 11 2.63 1.98 17.57
N GLN A 12 3.59 1.34 18.23
CA GLN A 12 3.67 1.31 19.69
C GLN A 12 2.70 0.46 20.53
N GLU A 13 1.80 -0.35 19.98
CA GLU A 13 1.15 -1.38 20.80
C GLU A 13 1.07 -2.74 20.09
N LYS A 14 1.78 -3.70 20.68
CA LYS A 14 1.89 -5.13 20.36
C LYS A 14 2.94 -5.50 19.31
N LYS A 15 4.13 -5.74 19.88
CA LYS A 15 5.05 -6.87 19.64
C LYS A 15 4.94 -7.50 18.24
N GLU A 16 6.04 -7.36 17.51
CA GLU A 16 6.33 -8.04 16.25
C GLU A 16 5.41 -7.65 15.11
N GLU A 17 6.02 -7.00 14.12
CA GLU A 17 5.50 -6.77 12.79
C GLU A 17 4.74 -8.02 12.33
N ASN A 18 3.41 -8.05 12.44
CA ASN A 18 2.65 -9.20 11.98
C ASN A 18 2.63 -9.10 10.45
N PRO A 19 3.46 -9.88 9.71
CA PRO A 19 3.55 -9.75 8.26
C PRO A 19 2.21 -10.09 7.59
N GLY A 20 1.34 -10.81 8.30
CA GLY A 20 -0.01 -11.17 7.88
C GLY A 20 -1.05 -10.06 8.04
N SER A 21 -0.77 -8.96 8.75
CA SER A 21 -1.76 -7.89 8.94
C SER A 21 -2.08 -7.18 7.63
N VAL A 22 -3.34 -6.77 7.46
CA VAL A 22 -3.82 -6.10 6.25
C VAL A 22 -3.10 -4.75 6.09
N GLU A 23 -2.89 -4.02 7.18
CA GLU A 23 -2.16 -2.74 7.20
C GLU A 23 -0.73 -2.89 6.68
N PHE A 24 0.01 -3.87 7.19
CA PHE A 24 1.39 -4.12 6.78
C PHE A 24 1.47 -4.50 5.30
N GLN A 25 0.56 -5.35 4.81
CA GLN A 25 0.51 -5.73 3.41
C GLN A 25 0.21 -4.53 2.49
N VAL A 26 -0.77 -3.69 2.86
CA VAL A 26 -1.11 -2.47 2.11
C VAL A 26 0.06 -1.49 2.09
N PHE A 27 0.76 -1.34 3.21
CA PHE A 27 1.98 -0.53 3.31
C PHE A 27 3.08 -1.03 2.36
N ASN A 28 3.40 -2.33 2.41
CA ASN A 28 4.42 -2.93 1.56
C ASN A 28 4.07 -2.78 0.07
N PHE A 29 2.81 -3.03 -0.31
CA PHE A 29 2.35 -2.81 -1.68
C PHE A 29 2.46 -1.34 -2.09
N THR A 30 2.15 -0.40 -1.21
CA THR A 30 2.26 1.03 -1.49
C THR A 30 3.71 1.44 -1.74
N ASN A 31 4.66 0.96 -0.94
CA ASN A 31 6.09 1.20 -1.15
C ASN A 31 6.58 0.59 -2.47
N LYS A 32 6.14 -0.63 -2.79
CA LYS A 32 6.49 -1.30 -4.04
C LYS A 32 5.92 -0.56 -5.27
N ILE A 33 4.68 -0.07 -5.18
CA ILE A 33 4.05 0.76 -6.21
C ILE A 33 4.88 2.02 -6.43
N ARG A 34 5.21 2.78 -5.38
CA ARG A 34 6.00 4.02 -5.49
C ARG A 34 7.34 3.77 -6.20
N ARG A 35 8.07 2.73 -5.80
CA ARG A 35 9.35 2.35 -6.43
C ARG A 35 9.20 1.96 -7.90
N LEU A 36 8.20 1.15 -8.23
CA LEU A 36 7.94 0.72 -9.62
C LEU A 36 7.46 1.87 -10.50
N THR A 37 6.68 2.80 -9.96
CA THR A 37 6.24 4.00 -10.69
C THR A 37 7.44 4.83 -11.12
N SER A 38 8.37 5.14 -10.21
CA SER A 38 9.60 5.87 -10.57
C SER A 38 10.48 5.11 -11.57
N HIS A 39 10.53 3.78 -11.48
CA HIS A 39 11.25 2.96 -12.47
C HIS A 39 10.62 3.07 -13.88
N LEU A 40 9.28 3.00 -13.97
CA LEU A 40 8.56 3.07 -15.24
C LEU A 40 8.56 4.47 -15.86
N GLU A 41 8.76 5.53 -15.07
CA GLU A 41 8.95 6.89 -15.58
C GLU A 41 10.20 6.97 -16.48
N LEU A 42 11.28 6.30 -16.09
CA LEU A 42 12.52 6.17 -16.86
C LEU A 42 12.40 5.11 -17.97
N HIS A 43 11.75 3.98 -17.69
CA HIS A 43 11.63 2.84 -18.60
C HIS A 43 10.20 2.65 -19.14
N ARG A 44 9.71 3.64 -19.91
CA ARG A 44 8.31 3.66 -20.40
C ARG A 44 7.90 2.47 -21.26
N LYS A 45 8.85 1.79 -21.90
CA LYS A 45 8.59 0.63 -22.78
C LYS A 45 8.62 -0.72 -22.04
N ASP A 46 8.83 -0.74 -20.72
CA ASP A 46 8.78 -1.99 -19.94
C ASP A 46 7.33 -2.40 -19.61
N TYR A 47 6.71 -3.07 -20.58
CA TYR A 47 5.33 -3.57 -20.46
C TYR A 47 5.18 -4.73 -19.46
N LEU A 48 6.25 -5.50 -19.22
CA LEU A 48 6.21 -6.62 -18.27
C LEU A 48 6.12 -6.11 -16.83
N SER A 49 6.95 -5.12 -16.49
CA SER A 49 6.88 -4.44 -15.18
C SER A 49 5.58 -3.67 -15.01
N GLN A 50 5.07 -3.02 -16.07
CA GLN A 50 3.77 -2.36 -16.03
C GLN A 50 2.62 -3.35 -15.72
N ARG A 51 2.64 -4.54 -16.32
CA ARG A 51 1.68 -5.62 -16.00
C ARG A 51 1.79 -6.06 -14.54
N GLY A 52 3.01 -6.20 -14.03
CA GLY A 52 3.28 -6.52 -12.63
C GLY A 52 2.73 -5.45 -11.67
N LEU A 53 2.94 -4.17 -11.99
CA LEU A 53 2.42 -3.03 -11.24
C LEU A 53 0.89 -3.06 -11.16
N ARG A 54 0.20 -3.29 -12.28
CA ARG A 54 -1.28 -3.41 -12.30
C ARG A 54 -1.78 -4.53 -11.39
N LYS A 55 -1.10 -5.68 -11.36
CA LYS A 55 -1.45 -6.79 -10.45
C LYS A 55 -1.32 -6.39 -8.98
N ILE A 56 -0.25 -5.69 -8.62
CA ILE A 56 -0.02 -5.22 -7.23
C ILE A 56 -1.09 -4.21 -6.83
N LEU A 57 -1.43 -3.29 -7.74
CA LEU A 57 -2.44 -2.26 -7.50
C LEU A 57 -3.82 -2.88 -7.26
N GLY A 58 -4.20 -3.89 -8.05
CA GLY A 58 -5.44 -4.65 -7.84
C GLY A 58 -5.47 -5.44 -6.53
N LYS A 59 -4.35 -6.06 -6.13
CA LYS A 59 -4.24 -6.74 -4.82
C LYS A 59 -4.44 -5.77 -3.66
N ARG A 60 -3.77 -4.61 -3.70
CA ARG A 60 -3.92 -3.56 -2.69
C ARG A 60 -5.36 -3.05 -2.60
N GLN A 61 -6.02 -2.84 -3.74
CA GLN A 61 -7.41 -2.40 -3.78
C GLN A 61 -8.35 -3.41 -3.11
N ARG A 62 -8.19 -4.72 -3.38
CA ARG A 62 -9.00 -5.77 -2.73
C ARG A 62 -8.82 -5.78 -1.21
N LEU A 63 -7.60 -5.61 -0.72
CA LEU A 63 -7.32 -5.53 0.72
C LEU A 63 -7.97 -4.30 1.37
N LEU A 64 -7.89 -3.15 0.70
CA LEU A 64 -8.55 -1.93 1.17
C LEU A 64 -10.08 -2.06 1.19
N SER A 65 -10.68 -2.67 0.16
CA SER A 65 -12.11 -2.96 0.12
C SER A 65 -12.55 -3.98 1.17
N TYR A 66 -11.68 -4.92 1.53
CA TYR A 66 -11.91 -5.85 2.65
C TYR A 66 -11.88 -5.09 3.99
N LEU A 67 -10.85 -4.28 4.21
CA LEU A 67 -10.70 -3.50 5.44
C LEU A 67 -11.84 -2.49 5.63
N SER A 68 -12.31 -1.85 4.55
CA SER A 68 -13.43 -0.91 4.61
C SER A 68 -14.74 -1.58 5.02
N LYS A 69 -14.95 -2.85 4.66
CA LYS A 69 -16.14 -3.64 5.07
C LYS A 69 -16.10 -4.06 6.53
N ILE A 70 -14.91 -4.34 7.07
CA ILE A 70 -14.75 -4.83 8.44
C ILE A 70 -14.64 -3.69 9.44
N ASN A 71 -13.82 -2.68 9.16
CA ASN A 71 -13.57 -1.59 10.08
C ASN A 71 -13.25 -0.29 9.33
N VAL A 72 -14.26 0.56 9.23
CA VAL A 72 -14.18 1.85 8.54
C VAL A 72 -13.18 2.80 9.22
N ILE A 73 -13.05 2.75 10.55
CA ILE A 73 -12.14 3.62 11.31
C ILE A 73 -10.68 3.28 10.98
N ARG A 74 -10.32 1.98 10.99
CA ARG A 74 -8.98 1.49 10.59
C ARG A 74 -8.70 1.82 9.13
N TYR A 75 -9.68 1.62 8.25
CA TYR A 75 -9.56 1.99 6.85
C TYR A 75 -9.24 3.47 6.65
N LYS A 76 -10.04 4.38 7.25
CA LYS A 76 -9.83 5.83 7.17
C LYS A 76 -8.47 6.25 7.71
N LYS A 77 -8.05 5.68 8.85
CA LYS A 77 -6.72 5.93 9.41
C LYS A 77 -5.62 5.50 8.44
N LEU A 78 -5.73 4.30 7.87
CA LEU A 78 -4.73 3.74 6.97
C LEU A 78 -4.59 4.54 5.66
N ILE A 79 -5.70 4.92 5.01
CA ILE A 79 -5.64 5.70 3.77
C ILE A 79 -5.04 7.08 3.99
N ASN A 80 -5.36 7.73 5.11
CA ASN A 80 -4.83 9.05 5.46
C ASN A 80 -3.33 8.98 5.77
N GLN A 81 -2.89 7.93 6.46
CA GLN A 81 -1.47 7.71 6.76
C GLN A 81 -0.63 7.42 5.50
N LEU A 82 -1.19 6.69 4.53
CA LEU A 82 -0.47 6.27 3.33
C LEU A 82 -0.70 7.19 2.13
N ASP A 83 -1.49 8.25 2.31
CA ASP A 83 -1.88 9.20 1.29
C ASP A 83 -2.45 8.50 0.04
N ILE A 84 -3.36 7.54 0.30
CA ILE A 84 -4.02 6.74 -0.74
C ILE A 84 -5.35 7.40 -1.06
N ARG A 85 -5.56 7.72 -2.34
CA ARG A 85 -6.85 8.22 -2.83
C ARG A 85 -7.97 7.22 -2.52
N GLU A 86 -9.05 7.72 -1.92
CA GLU A 86 -10.28 6.94 -1.75
C GLU A 86 -10.78 6.46 -3.13
N SER A 87 -10.79 5.15 -3.33
CA SER A 87 -11.47 4.58 -4.48
C SER A 87 -12.95 4.54 -4.16
N GLN A 88 -13.78 5.15 -5.01
CA GLN A 88 -15.22 4.98 -4.96
C GLN A 88 -15.53 3.49 -5.08
N THR A 89 -15.90 2.86 -3.97
CA THR A 89 -16.48 1.52 -3.98
C THR A 89 -17.87 1.68 -4.60
N ARG A 90 -18.03 1.34 -5.87
CA ARG A 90 -19.35 1.09 -6.47
C ARG A 90 -19.85 -0.27 -6.04
#